data_AF-A0A2Y9AKM6-F1
#
_entry.id   AF-A0A2Y9AKM6-F1
#
_cell.length_a   1.000
_cell.length_b   1.000
_cell.length_c   1.000
_cell.angle_alpha   90.00
_cell.angle_beta   90.00
_cell.angle_gamma   90.00
#
_symmetry.space_group_name_H-M   'P 1'
#
loop_
_entity.id
_entity.type
_entity.pdbx_description
1 polymer ?
#
loop_
_entity_poly.entity_id
_entity_poly.type
_entity_poly.pdbx_seq_one_letter_code
_entity_poly.pdbx_strand_id
1 'polypeptide(L)'
;MVTTVLPQWLWGGEPLEFLKIAGLRARDGGQGLRIQTEEAYLRRRRASLVNEAEVIDWRGRKQAGFHSLADVADPKLEEPILRELMESGLVPERVEPIDLPTFLQLLRLDLTLARADGLPAACEAAVANLRDPAVSSGYVEAIPHAAVHTISRSRRLVHRVKLISVLVRLRHDERLAAGDVSEALADHESGRRIFSSSGGLGDGVYGMDAYIAPLMAAISPAVWGFTVTRMHGTLIVSFGQHLPGTAPVPNELLRMLSSVGPDAPTALRPFGSPEVPAAAISWWAERLDALFAVLTDPQVFEGPGGEYEPIAALQNLLSVEQVFRRVNSILLAHHDTHARRPAFFTVMDTLTTLNRWILSKMADYDHAQAVLRKLQSSIPQAAQELLLPAARRGVEALRKLQDGFFLREADGKVRLRQDGTAMGIVPATAKYVDMLRDATHGFTTVRGGAAQRSEVSRMVAIHDGAVPHDLGLLGWLYLLDVLDNPERLRRILSADVRR
;
A
#
# COMPACT_ATOMS: atom_id res chain seq x y z
N MET A 1 -1.43 12.04 -26.59
CA MET A 1 -0.72 13.20 -26.01
C MET A 1 -1.74 14.18 -25.48
N VAL A 2 -1.48 14.73 -24.30
CA VAL A 2 -2.32 15.73 -23.60
C VAL A 2 -1.61 17.08 -23.57
N THR A 3 -2.34 18.20 -23.57
CA THR A 3 -1.77 19.55 -23.56
C THR A 3 -1.50 20.03 -22.14
N THR A 4 -0.33 20.63 -21.89
CA THR A 4 -0.02 21.29 -20.62
C THR A 4 0.82 22.54 -20.86
N VAL A 5 0.75 23.50 -19.94
CA VAL A 5 1.59 24.69 -19.93
C VAL A 5 2.60 24.54 -18.80
N LEU A 6 3.89 24.58 -19.15
CA LEU A 6 4.97 24.56 -18.15
C LEU A 6 5.53 25.97 -17.99
N PRO A 7 5.84 26.39 -16.76
CA PRO A 7 6.46 27.68 -16.56
C PRO A 7 7.89 27.68 -17.11
N GLN A 8 8.32 28.80 -17.69
CA GLN A 8 9.65 28.92 -18.28
C GLN A 8 10.76 28.79 -17.25
N TRP A 9 10.52 29.19 -15.99
CA TRP A 9 11.49 29.09 -14.90
C TRP A 9 11.71 27.65 -14.40
N LEU A 10 10.85 26.68 -14.79
CA LEU A 10 10.95 25.30 -14.31
C LEU A 10 12.33 24.74 -14.59
N TRP A 11 12.93 24.11 -13.58
CA TRP A 11 14.22 23.44 -13.71
C TRP A 11 15.34 24.37 -14.20
N GLY A 12 15.40 25.58 -13.62
CA GLY A 12 16.45 26.54 -13.93
C GLY A 12 16.35 27.16 -15.33
N GLY A 13 15.15 27.23 -15.91
CA GLY A 13 14.96 27.72 -17.27
C GLY A 13 14.85 26.62 -18.33
N GLU A 14 14.91 25.35 -17.94
CA GLU A 14 14.98 24.20 -18.84
C GLU A 14 13.80 23.22 -18.67
N PRO A 15 12.55 23.65 -18.93
CA PRO A 15 11.36 22.81 -18.74
C PRO A 15 11.38 21.52 -19.59
N LEU A 16 12.02 21.54 -20.76
CA LEU A 16 12.13 20.35 -21.62
C LEU A 16 13.09 19.31 -21.06
N GLU A 17 14.17 19.71 -20.40
CA GLU A 17 15.10 18.78 -19.76
C GLU A 17 14.43 18.13 -18.54
N PHE A 18 13.63 18.88 -17.77
CA PHE A 18 12.79 18.32 -16.71
C PHE A 18 11.87 17.21 -17.24
N LEU A 19 11.16 17.44 -18.36
CA LEU A 19 10.28 16.44 -18.95
C LEU A 19 11.03 15.18 -19.39
N LYS A 20 12.22 15.35 -19.98
CA LYS A 20 13.07 14.24 -20.39
C LYS A 20 13.54 13.41 -19.18
N ILE A 21 13.93 14.04 -18.07
CA ILE A 21 14.27 13.36 -16.81
C ILE A 21 13.04 12.63 -16.24
N ALA A 22 11.85 13.22 -16.34
CA ALA A 22 10.59 12.60 -15.98
C ALA A 22 10.16 11.45 -16.91
N GLY A 23 10.92 11.17 -17.98
CA GLY A 23 10.56 10.16 -18.98
C GLY A 23 9.27 10.53 -19.72
N LEU A 24 9.10 11.82 -20.01
CA LEU A 24 8.01 12.39 -20.79
C LEU A 24 8.56 12.95 -22.11
N ARG A 25 7.81 12.75 -23.19
CA ARG A 25 8.07 13.33 -24.50
C ARG A 25 7.15 14.53 -24.67
N ALA A 26 7.71 15.64 -25.16
CA ALA A 26 6.97 16.84 -25.48
C ALA A 26 7.08 17.17 -26.98
N ARG A 27 6.03 17.78 -27.50
CA ARG A 27 5.99 18.44 -28.82
C ARG A 27 5.24 19.76 -28.66
N ASP A 28 5.55 20.72 -29.52
CA ASP A 28 4.80 21.97 -29.56
C ASP A 28 3.35 21.71 -29.99
N GLY A 29 2.40 22.28 -29.24
CA GLY A 29 0.97 22.23 -29.47
C GLY A 29 0.33 23.60 -29.78
N GLY A 30 1.12 24.65 -29.93
CA GLY A 30 0.65 26.02 -30.18
C GLY A 30 0.17 26.74 -28.91
N GLN A 31 -0.74 26.13 -28.14
CA GLN A 31 -1.23 26.68 -26.86
C GLN A 31 -0.47 26.14 -25.63
N GLY A 32 0.59 25.36 -25.85
CA GLY A 32 1.37 24.71 -24.80
C GLY A 32 2.13 23.50 -25.35
N LEU A 33 2.64 22.68 -24.44
CA LEU A 33 3.34 21.44 -24.79
C LEU A 33 2.35 20.27 -24.80
N ARG A 34 2.37 19.50 -25.88
CA ARG A 34 1.72 18.19 -25.94
C ARG A 34 2.63 17.14 -25.38
N ILE A 35 2.27 16.56 -24.24
CA ILE A 35 3.08 15.59 -23.52
C ILE A 35 2.48 14.17 -23.56
N GLN A 36 3.35 13.18 -23.49
CA GLN A 36 3.01 11.77 -23.22
C GLN A 36 4.20 11.05 -22.61
N THR A 37 3.98 9.90 -21.99
CA THR A 37 5.06 9.08 -21.44
C THR A 37 5.91 8.42 -22.53
N GLU A 38 7.18 8.12 -22.22
CA GLU A 38 8.06 7.39 -23.15
C GLU A 38 7.54 6.00 -23.48
N GLU A 39 6.98 5.29 -22.50
CA GLU A 39 6.41 3.96 -22.67
C GLU A 39 5.21 3.97 -23.62
N ALA A 40 4.33 4.99 -23.54
CA ALA A 40 3.23 5.16 -24.50
C ALA A 40 3.76 5.45 -25.92
N TYR A 41 4.84 6.23 -26.05
CA TYR A 41 5.45 6.53 -27.34
C TYR A 41 6.09 5.29 -27.99
N LEU A 42 6.86 4.52 -27.22
CA LEU A 42 7.63 3.38 -27.72
C LEU A 42 6.79 2.08 -27.83
N ARG A 43 5.54 2.08 -27.34
CA ARG A 43 4.53 1.00 -27.41
C ARG A 43 4.91 -0.37 -26.81
N ARG A 44 6.18 -0.62 -26.47
CA ARG A 44 6.68 -1.92 -25.96
C ARG A 44 7.70 -1.80 -24.82
N ARG A 45 7.87 -0.60 -24.26
CA ARG A 45 8.83 -0.38 -23.17
C ARG A 45 8.10 -0.44 -21.82
N ARG A 46 8.64 -1.20 -20.87
CA ARG A 46 8.22 -1.09 -19.45
C ARG A 46 8.50 0.33 -18.94
N ALA A 47 7.71 0.79 -17.98
CA ALA A 47 7.87 2.13 -17.42
C ALA A 47 9.16 2.23 -16.60
N SER A 48 9.53 1.14 -15.88
CA SER A 48 10.73 1.04 -15.05
C SER A 48 10.80 2.14 -13.99
N LEU A 49 9.62 2.49 -13.45
CA LEU A 49 9.38 3.45 -12.40
C LEU A 49 9.70 2.88 -11.02
N VAL A 50 9.44 1.59 -10.82
CA VAL A 50 9.80 0.82 -9.62
C VAL A 50 10.65 -0.36 -10.06
N ASN A 51 11.78 -0.57 -9.39
CA ASN A 51 12.70 -1.66 -9.70
C ASN A 51 12.95 -2.49 -8.46
N GLU A 52 13.10 -3.79 -8.69
CA GLU A 52 13.48 -4.76 -7.67
C GLU A 52 14.85 -5.33 -8.01
N ALA A 53 15.61 -5.64 -6.98
CA ALA A 53 16.86 -6.35 -7.12
C ALA A 53 17.10 -7.23 -5.89
N GLU A 54 17.28 -8.52 -6.11
CA GLU A 54 17.87 -9.42 -5.13
C GLU A 54 19.35 -9.04 -4.94
N VAL A 55 19.75 -8.79 -3.70
CA VAL A 55 21.09 -8.34 -3.30
C VAL A 55 21.89 -9.54 -2.81
N ILE A 56 21.30 -10.28 -1.87
CA ILE A 56 21.84 -11.52 -1.30
C ILE A 56 20.71 -12.56 -1.33
N ASP A 57 20.93 -13.69 -2.02
CA ASP A 57 19.92 -14.74 -2.13
C ASP A 57 19.76 -15.54 -0.82
N TRP A 58 18.75 -16.41 -0.76
CA TRP A 58 18.49 -17.30 0.38
C TRP A 58 19.62 -18.30 0.67
N ARG A 59 20.59 -18.46 -0.24
CA ARG A 59 21.82 -19.25 -0.05
C ARG A 59 23.00 -18.43 0.45
N GLY A 60 22.87 -17.10 0.48
CA GLY A 60 23.87 -16.16 1.01
C GLY A 60 24.83 -15.68 -0.06
N ARG A 61 24.49 -15.91 -1.33
CA ARG A 61 25.30 -15.51 -2.47
C ARG A 61 24.87 -14.13 -2.92
N LYS A 62 25.88 -13.28 -3.13
CA LYS A 62 25.71 -11.96 -3.75
C LYS A 62 25.17 -12.14 -5.16
N GLN A 63 24.14 -11.38 -5.49
CA GLN A 63 23.50 -11.40 -6.80
C GLN A 63 23.89 -10.16 -7.62
N ALA A 64 23.45 -10.08 -8.87
CA ALA A 64 23.68 -8.92 -9.72
C ALA A 64 23.17 -7.61 -9.10
N GLY A 65 22.09 -7.69 -8.31
CA GLY A 65 21.54 -6.56 -7.55
C GLY A 65 22.42 -6.08 -6.41
N PHE A 66 23.52 -6.75 -6.06
CA PHE A 66 24.43 -6.29 -5.03
C PHE A 66 24.99 -4.88 -5.31
N HIS A 67 25.16 -4.54 -6.58
CA HIS A 67 25.60 -3.21 -7.01
C HIS A 67 24.52 -2.12 -6.87
N SER A 68 23.23 -2.49 -6.80
CA SER A 68 22.13 -1.50 -6.65
C SER A 68 22.07 -0.88 -5.25
N LEU A 69 22.83 -1.40 -4.28
CA LEU A 69 22.95 -0.80 -2.95
C LEU A 69 23.47 0.64 -2.98
N ALA A 70 24.30 0.97 -3.98
CA ALA A 70 24.75 2.34 -4.19
C ALA A 70 23.64 3.27 -4.69
N ASP A 71 22.60 2.72 -5.34
CA ASP A 71 21.49 3.50 -5.92
C ASP A 71 20.40 3.82 -4.89
N VAL A 72 20.31 3.05 -3.80
CA VAL A 72 19.30 3.27 -2.74
C VAL A 72 19.76 4.26 -1.66
N ALA A 73 21.08 4.47 -1.54
CA ALA A 73 21.69 5.38 -0.59
C ALA A 73 22.03 6.74 -1.23
N ASP A 74 21.98 7.81 -0.44
CA ASP A 74 22.37 9.15 -0.89
C ASP A 74 23.13 9.87 0.22
N PRO A 75 24.48 9.84 0.21
CA PRO A 75 25.27 10.44 1.29
C PRO A 75 24.92 11.90 1.56
N LYS A 76 24.59 12.68 0.51
CA LYS A 76 24.31 14.11 0.65
C LYS A 76 23.03 14.38 1.42
N LEU A 77 22.04 13.50 1.29
CA LEU A 77 20.74 13.61 1.96
C LEU A 77 20.70 12.81 3.27
N GLU A 78 21.35 11.64 3.31
CA GLU A 78 21.32 10.74 4.47
C GLU A 78 22.25 11.20 5.59
N GLU A 79 23.46 11.70 5.31
CA GLU A 79 24.42 12.05 6.37
C GLU A 79 23.88 13.11 7.35
N PRO A 80 23.22 14.19 6.92
CA PRO A 80 22.62 15.16 7.85
C PRO A 80 21.52 14.53 8.72
N ILE A 81 20.66 13.68 8.13
CA ILE A 81 19.56 13.01 8.83
C ILE A 81 20.11 12.02 9.86
N LEU A 82 21.11 11.22 9.49
CA LEU A 82 21.75 10.27 10.37
C LEU A 82 22.45 10.97 11.54
N ARG A 83 23.12 12.10 11.26
CA ARG A 83 23.72 12.93 12.31
C ARG A 83 22.67 13.45 13.29
N GLU A 84 21.56 13.99 12.79
CA GLU A 84 20.46 14.49 13.62
C GLU A 84 19.86 13.37 14.50
N LEU A 85 19.64 12.18 13.94
CA LEU A 85 19.14 11.02 14.69
C LEU A 85 20.09 10.56 15.80
N MET A 86 21.40 10.60 15.55
CA MET A 86 22.42 10.28 16.53
C MET A 86 22.50 11.35 17.64
N GLU A 87 22.42 12.62 17.27
CA GLU A 87 22.46 13.76 18.20
C GLU A 87 21.19 13.87 19.06
N SER A 88 20.03 13.46 18.53
CA SER A 88 18.74 13.52 19.24
C SER A 88 18.57 12.42 20.30
N GLY A 89 19.53 11.50 20.45
CA GLY A 89 19.43 10.36 21.37
C GLY A 89 18.32 9.37 21.01
N LEU A 90 17.80 9.42 19.77
CA LEU A 90 16.77 8.48 19.29
C LEU A 90 17.37 7.13 18.87
N VAL A 91 18.70 7.06 18.75
CA VAL A 91 19.46 5.83 18.58
C VAL A 91 19.69 5.25 19.99
N PRO A 92 19.06 4.12 20.35
CA PRO A 92 19.29 3.51 21.66
C PRO A 92 20.76 3.11 21.80
N GLU A 93 21.28 3.17 23.03
CA GLU A 93 22.58 2.54 23.33
C GLU A 93 22.52 1.06 22.95
N ARG A 94 23.64 0.51 22.47
CA ARG A 94 23.70 -0.92 22.12
C ARG A 94 23.46 -1.76 23.37
N VAL A 95 22.28 -2.32 23.47
CA VAL A 95 21.90 -3.31 24.49
C VAL A 95 22.17 -4.71 23.93
N GLU A 96 22.64 -5.63 24.77
CA GLU A 96 22.68 -7.05 24.38
C GLU A 96 21.26 -7.53 24.09
N PRO A 97 21.00 -8.21 22.95
CA PRO A 97 19.67 -8.67 22.63
C PRO A 97 19.21 -9.71 23.66
N ILE A 98 18.04 -9.49 24.25
CA ILE A 98 17.41 -10.38 25.24
C ILE A 98 16.31 -11.25 24.64
N ASP A 99 15.89 -10.96 23.40
CA ASP A 99 14.88 -11.71 22.65
C ASP A 99 15.00 -11.44 21.13
N LEU A 100 14.25 -12.22 20.33
CA LEU A 100 14.20 -12.07 18.87
C LEU A 100 13.79 -10.65 18.43
N PRO A 101 12.69 -10.04 18.94
CA PRO A 101 12.32 -8.69 18.56
C PRO A 101 13.44 -7.66 18.76
N THR A 102 14.12 -7.69 19.90
CA THR A 102 15.24 -6.78 20.21
C THR A 102 16.38 -7.01 19.23
N PHE A 103 16.75 -8.27 18.96
CA PHE A 103 17.78 -8.60 17.98
C PHE A 103 17.46 -8.08 16.58
N LEU A 104 16.22 -8.30 16.09
CA LEU A 104 15.79 -7.81 14.78
C LEU A 104 15.79 -6.28 14.69
N GLN A 105 15.42 -5.58 15.77
CA GLN A 105 15.48 -4.13 15.81
C GLN A 105 16.92 -3.60 15.79
N LEU A 106 17.87 -4.27 16.45
CA LEU A 106 19.29 -3.92 16.37
C LEU A 106 19.83 -4.08 14.95
N LEU A 107 19.50 -5.18 14.27
CA LEU A 107 19.88 -5.37 12.85
C LEU A 107 19.26 -4.30 11.95
N ARG A 108 18.00 -3.96 12.18
CA ARG A 108 17.31 -2.89 11.45
C ARG A 108 17.98 -1.53 11.69
N LEU A 109 18.38 -1.25 12.92
CA LEU A 109 19.09 -0.04 13.30
C LEU A 109 20.47 0.04 12.66
N ASP A 110 21.26 -1.04 12.70
CA ASP A 110 22.58 -1.11 12.06
C ASP A 110 22.47 -0.84 10.55
N LEU A 111 21.47 -1.42 9.87
CA LEU A 111 21.21 -1.17 8.45
C LEU A 111 20.69 0.25 8.18
N THR A 112 19.96 0.86 9.12
CA THR A 112 19.50 2.25 9.01
C THR A 112 20.68 3.21 9.10
N LEU A 113 21.58 2.97 10.06
CA LEU A 113 22.74 3.82 10.34
C LEU A 113 23.93 3.57 9.40
N ALA A 114 23.92 2.48 8.65
CA ALA A 114 24.98 2.17 7.69
C ALA A 114 25.12 3.26 6.63
N ARG A 115 26.31 3.86 6.56
CA ARG A 115 26.71 4.80 5.50
C ARG A 115 26.68 4.10 4.14
N ALA A 116 26.54 4.86 3.05
CA ALA A 116 26.41 4.31 1.70
C ALA A 116 27.54 3.35 1.30
N ASP A 117 28.78 3.65 1.70
CA ASP A 117 29.97 2.83 1.47
C ASP A 117 30.04 1.58 2.37
N GLY A 118 29.48 1.66 3.58
CA GLY A 118 29.38 0.55 4.53
C GLY A 118 28.15 -0.33 4.38
N LEU A 119 27.14 0.11 3.61
CA LEU A 119 25.86 -0.59 3.47
C LEU A 119 25.99 -2.02 2.93
N PRO A 120 26.84 -2.31 1.91
CA PRO A 120 27.05 -3.68 1.44
C PRO A 120 27.55 -4.63 2.53
N ALA A 121 28.52 -4.18 3.33
CA ALA A 121 29.05 -4.95 4.45
C ALA A 121 28.00 -5.14 5.56
N ALA A 122 27.19 -4.12 5.83
CA ALA A 122 26.11 -4.21 6.80
C ALA A 122 25.02 -5.22 6.37
N CYS A 123 24.67 -5.27 5.08
CA CYS A 123 23.74 -6.28 4.55
C CYS A 123 24.30 -7.70 4.68
N GLU A 124 25.59 -7.91 4.37
CA GLU A 124 26.26 -9.21 4.55
C GLU A 124 26.28 -9.63 6.02
N ALA A 125 26.64 -8.72 6.92
CA ALA A 125 26.65 -8.96 8.36
C ALA A 125 25.25 -9.31 8.89
N ALA A 126 24.21 -8.59 8.45
CA ALA A 126 22.84 -8.88 8.85
C ALA A 126 22.40 -10.30 8.43
N VAL A 127 22.70 -10.71 7.20
CA VAL A 127 22.39 -12.08 6.73
C VAL A 127 23.19 -13.12 7.48
N ALA A 128 24.49 -12.88 7.72
CA ALA A 128 25.34 -13.79 8.48
C ALA A 128 24.81 -13.97 9.90
N ASN A 129 24.48 -12.87 10.59
CA ASN A 129 23.96 -12.89 11.95
C ASN A 129 22.61 -13.61 12.07
N LEU A 130 21.71 -13.46 11.08
CA LEU A 130 20.42 -14.18 11.07
C LEU A 130 20.57 -15.68 10.88
N ARG A 131 21.63 -16.10 10.18
CA ARG A 131 21.90 -17.50 9.86
C ARG A 131 22.76 -18.21 10.88
N ASP A 132 23.48 -17.46 11.72
CA ASP A 132 24.40 -17.99 12.71
C ASP A 132 23.64 -18.64 13.88
N PRO A 133 23.75 -19.98 14.07
CA PRO A 133 23.14 -20.66 15.19
C PRO A 133 23.70 -20.23 16.55
N ALA A 134 24.94 -19.73 16.62
CA ALA A 134 25.54 -19.28 17.87
C ALA A 134 24.94 -17.95 18.34
N VAL A 135 24.70 -17.01 17.43
CA VAL A 135 23.97 -15.76 17.69
C VAL A 135 22.50 -16.07 18.04
N SER A 136 21.94 -17.13 17.44
CA SER A 136 20.57 -17.56 17.72
C SER A 136 20.44 -18.38 19.01
N SER A 137 21.49 -19.09 19.45
CA SER A 137 21.47 -20.10 20.53
C SER A 137 21.09 -19.60 21.94
N GLY A 138 20.93 -18.29 22.14
CA GLY A 138 20.36 -17.73 23.37
C GLY A 138 18.85 -17.46 23.32
N TYR A 139 18.27 -17.24 22.13
CA TYR A 139 16.97 -16.55 22.01
C TYR A 139 16.07 -17.00 20.84
N VAL A 140 16.63 -17.67 19.81
CA VAL A 140 15.92 -17.99 18.54
C VAL A 140 16.50 -19.24 17.86
N GLU A 141 15.67 -19.99 17.13
CA GLU A 141 16.19 -20.89 16.08
C GLU A 141 16.85 -20.08 14.95
N ALA A 142 17.93 -20.61 14.37
CA ALA A 142 18.60 -19.97 13.24
C ALA A 142 17.63 -19.73 12.07
N ILE A 143 17.86 -18.68 11.29
CA ILE A 143 17.07 -18.33 10.10
C ILE A 143 17.94 -18.62 8.87
N PRO A 144 18.08 -19.90 8.46
CA PRO A 144 19.08 -20.34 7.48
C PRO A 144 18.86 -19.78 6.07
N HIS A 145 17.66 -19.26 5.79
CA HIS A 145 17.23 -18.81 4.48
C HIS A 145 17.05 -17.29 4.40
N ALA A 146 17.61 -16.54 5.35
CA ALA A 146 17.54 -15.08 5.33
C ALA A 146 18.13 -14.50 4.03
N ALA A 147 17.45 -13.55 3.40
CA ALA A 147 17.87 -12.92 2.13
C ALA A 147 17.67 -11.41 2.18
N VAL A 148 18.33 -10.68 1.28
CA VAL A 148 18.22 -9.22 1.17
C VAL A 148 17.80 -8.84 -0.24
N HIS A 149 16.77 -8.01 -0.32
CA HIS A 149 16.26 -7.43 -1.56
C HIS A 149 16.22 -5.91 -1.45
N THR A 150 16.18 -5.24 -2.60
CA THR A 150 15.92 -3.81 -2.72
C THR A 150 14.66 -3.60 -3.53
N ILE A 151 13.81 -2.66 -3.12
CA ILE A 151 12.81 -2.04 -3.98
C ILE A 151 13.17 -0.56 -4.07
N SER A 152 13.49 -0.09 -5.28
CA SER A 152 13.88 1.30 -5.53
C SER A 152 12.89 1.99 -6.44
N ARG A 153 12.76 3.30 -6.24
CA ARG A 153 12.01 4.17 -7.15
C ARG A 153 12.97 4.82 -8.14
N SER A 154 12.58 4.89 -9.40
CA SER A 154 13.34 5.61 -10.40
C SER A 154 13.24 7.12 -10.17
N ARG A 155 14.26 7.87 -10.61
CA ARG A 155 14.18 9.34 -10.69
C ARG A 155 12.99 9.82 -11.52
N ARG A 156 12.61 9.07 -12.56
CA ARG A 156 11.45 9.38 -13.42
C ARG A 156 10.17 9.48 -12.61
N LEU A 157 9.91 8.50 -11.75
CA LEU A 157 8.72 8.48 -10.89
C LEU A 157 8.63 9.75 -10.03
N VAL A 158 9.75 10.10 -9.38
CA VAL A 158 9.83 11.30 -8.53
C VAL A 158 9.48 12.56 -9.30
N HIS A 159 10.05 12.73 -10.49
CA HIS A 159 9.84 13.93 -11.29
C HIS A 159 8.43 13.98 -11.88
N ARG A 160 7.83 12.83 -12.24
CA ARG A 160 6.42 12.79 -12.65
C ARG A 160 5.48 13.19 -11.53
N VAL A 161 5.68 12.68 -10.32
CA VAL A 161 4.88 13.10 -9.15
C VAL A 161 5.12 14.56 -8.82
N LYS A 162 6.38 15.03 -8.91
CA LYS A 162 6.69 16.44 -8.65
C LYS A 162 6.06 17.38 -9.67
N LEU A 163 6.01 16.98 -10.93
CA LEU A 163 5.31 17.72 -11.98
C LEU A 163 3.85 17.97 -11.60
N ILE A 164 3.16 16.94 -11.09
CA ILE A 164 1.78 17.07 -10.60
C ILE A 164 1.70 18.17 -9.53
N SER A 165 2.53 18.09 -8.49
CA SER A 165 2.51 19.07 -7.40
C SER A 165 2.82 20.49 -7.86
N VAL A 166 3.79 20.66 -8.77
CA VAL A 166 4.15 21.96 -9.36
C VAL A 166 2.94 22.54 -10.12
N LEU A 167 2.32 21.74 -10.99
CA LEU A 167 1.18 22.18 -11.79
C LEU A 167 -0.07 22.47 -10.94
N VAL A 168 -0.30 21.71 -9.86
CA VAL A 168 -1.36 22.03 -8.89
C VAL A 168 -1.08 23.37 -8.21
N ARG A 169 0.15 23.64 -7.75
CA ARG A 169 0.49 24.93 -7.12
C ARG A 169 0.26 26.10 -8.09
N LEU A 170 0.68 25.96 -9.35
CA LEU A 170 0.47 26.98 -10.38
C LEU A 170 -1.00 27.34 -10.59
N ARG A 171 -1.92 26.38 -10.45
CA ARG A 171 -3.37 26.65 -10.57
C ARG A 171 -3.94 27.48 -9.41
N HIS A 172 -3.21 27.61 -8.30
CA HIS A 172 -3.65 28.29 -7.08
C HIS A 172 -2.72 29.43 -6.64
N ASP A 173 -1.67 29.73 -7.41
CA ASP A 173 -0.67 30.75 -7.12
C ASP A 173 -0.47 31.63 -8.36
N GLU A 174 -1.21 32.74 -8.40
CA GLU A 174 -1.24 33.66 -9.55
C GLU A 174 0.12 34.30 -9.83
N ARG A 175 0.90 34.60 -8.78
CA ARG A 175 2.24 35.19 -8.93
C ARG A 175 3.18 34.20 -9.59
N LEU A 176 3.20 32.98 -9.07
CA LEU A 176 4.06 31.92 -9.61
C LEU A 176 3.65 31.54 -11.04
N ALA A 177 2.35 31.56 -11.35
CA ALA A 177 1.81 31.36 -12.70
C ALA A 177 2.19 32.50 -13.66
N ALA A 178 2.26 33.74 -13.18
CA ALA A 178 2.76 34.88 -13.94
C ALA A 178 4.29 34.89 -14.12
N GLY A 179 5.02 33.96 -13.48
CA GLY A 179 6.47 33.81 -13.59
C GLY A 179 7.27 34.51 -12.48
N ASP A 180 6.61 35.10 -11.49
CA ASP A 180 7.27 35.67 -10.32
C ASP A 180 7.61 34.55 -9.31
N VAL A 181 8.90 34.19 -9.24
CA VAL A 181 9.43 33.15 -8.35
C VAL A 181 10.04 33.72 -7.05
N SER A 182 9.96 35.03 -6.82
CA SER A 182 10.68 35.68 -5.71
C SER A 182 10.31 35.12 -4.33
N GLU A 183 9.02 34.93 -4.07
CA GLU A 183 8.52 34.37 -2.80
C GLU A 183 8.90 32.90 -2.65
N ALA A 184 8.79 32.13 -3.73
CA ALA A 184 9.18 30.72 -3.76
C ALA A 184 10.69 30.53 -3.45
N LEU A 185 11.56 31.41 -3.97
CA LEU A 185 12.99 31.38 -3.68
C LEU A 185 13.29 31.79 -2.23
N ALA A 186 12.63 32.83 -1.71
CA ALA A 186 12.78 33.24 -0.31
C ALA A 186 12.32 32.12 0.66
N ASP A 187 11.24 31.42 0.33
CA ASP A 187 10.80 30.23 1.05
C ASP A 187 11.86 29.13 1.01
N HIS A 188 12.47 28.87 -0.16
CA HIS A 188 13.55 27.89 -0.27
C HIS A 188 14.73 28.20 0.64
N GLU A 189 15.22 29.44 0.58
CA GLU A 189 16.39 29.93 1.31
C GLU A 189 16.16 29.88 2.83
N SER A 190 14.91 30.08 3.26
CA SER A 190 14.51 29.92 4.67
C SER A 190 14.28 28.46 5.10
N GLY A 191 14.55 27.48 4.23
CA GLY A 191 14.36 26.06 4.52
C GLY A 191 12.90 25.59 4.45
N ARG A 192 11.97 26.44 4.01
CA ARG A 192 10.57 26.07 3.80
C ARG A 192 10.39 25.25 2.53
N ARG A 193 9.42 24.32 2.54
CA ARG A 193 9.08 23.48 1.39
C ARG A 193 8.13 24.21 0.45
N ILE A 194 8.67 24.65 -0.70
CA ILE A 194 8.00 25.49 -1.72
C ILE A 194 6.84 24.77 -2.45
N PHE A 195 7.03 23.49 -2.77
CA PHE A 195 6.07 22.69 -3.54
C PHE A 195 5.54 21.54 -2.68
N SER A 196 4.80 21.90 -1.63
CA SER A 196 4.34 21.01 -0.56
C SER A 196 2.83 20.73 -0.59
N SER A 197 2.15 20.99 -1.71
CA SER A 197 0.73 20.69 -1.89
C SER A 197 0.42 19.25 -1.48
N SER A 198 -0.35 19.10 -0.40
CA SER A 198 -0.69 17.81 0.21
C SER A 198 0.52 16.95 0.64
N GLY A 199 1.66 17.58 0.92
CA GLY A 199 2.93 16.88 1.17
C GLY A 199 2.89 15.92 2.37
N GLY A 200 2.17 16.27 3.44
CA GLY A 200 1.97 15.37 4.59
C GLY A 200 0.92 14.28 4.37
N LEU A 201 0.19 14.30 3.25
CA LEU A 201 -0.86 13.33 2.90
C LEU A 201 -0.41 12.30 1.85
N GLY A 202 0.74 12.53 1.20
CA GLY A 202 1.22 11.81 0.02
C GLY A 202 2.74 11.69 -0.05
N ASP A 203 3.39 11.48 1.08
CA ASP A 203 4.84 11.33 1.17
C ASP A 203 5.33 9.90 0.86
N GLY A 204 4.41 8.93 0.80
CA GLY A 204 4.73 7.52 0.63
C GLY A 204 5.46 7.20 -0.67
N VAL A 205 5.30 8.00 -1.73
CA VAL A 205 6.05 7.79 -2.99
C VAL A 205 7.54 8.10 -2.82
N TYR A 206 7.91 8.97 -1.87
CA TYR A 206 9.31 9.33 -1.65
C TYR A 206 10.04 8.27 -0.82
N GLY A 207 9.38 7.66 0.17
CA GLY A 207 9.94 6.58 0.98
C GLY A 207 9.65 5.17 0.44
N MET A 208 8.68 5.02 -0.46
CA MET A 208 8.03 3.75 -0.84
C MET A 208 7.42 2.96 0.33
N ASP A 209 7.50 3.48 1.56
CA ASP A 209 7.08 2.85 2.80
C ASP A 209 5.59 2.53 2.79
N ALA A 210 4.76 3.50 2.37
CA ALA A 210 3.32 3.31 2.27
C ALA A 210 2.96 2.14 1.35
N TYR A 211 3.70 1.96 0.26
CA TYR A 211 3.42 0.98 -0.79
C TYR A 211 4.02 -0.40 -0.49
N ILE A 212 5.04 -0.47 0.39
CA ILE A 212 5.69 -1.73 0.79
C ILE A 212 5.12 -2.27 2.10
N ALA A 213 4.62 -1.42 3.00
CA ALA A 213 4.12 -1.85 4.30
C ALA A 213 3.04 -2.97 4.22
N PRO A 214 2.01 -2.90 3.34
CA PRO A 214 1.06 -4.00 3.19
C PRO A 214 1.68 -5.33 2.78
N LEU A 215 2.73 -5.32 1.94
CA LEU A 215 3.45 -6.54 1.55
C LEU A 215 4.12 -7.18 2.78
N MET A 216 4.73 -6.37 3.64
CA MET A 216 5.36 -6.87 4.88
C MET A 216 4.35 -7.47 5.84
N ALA A 217 3.10 -6.98 5.83
CA ALA A 217 2.01 -7.47 6.67
C ALA A 217 1.11 -8.53 5.98
N ALA A 218 1.44 -8.96 4.76
CA ALA A 218 0.57 -9.81 3.93
C ALA A 218 0.22 -11.18 4.55
N ILE A 219 1.08 -11.70 5.43
CA ILE A 219 0.88 -12.96 6.15
C ILE A 219 0.48 -12.76 7.63
N SER A 220 0.01 -11.57 7.98
CA SER A 220 -0.50 -11.27 9.33
C SER A 220 -1.42 -12.40 9.83
N PRO A 221 -1.26 -12.87 11.10
CA PRO A 221 -0.47 -12.25 12.17
C PRO A 221 1.01 -12.63 12.21
N ALA A 222 1.53 -13.39 11.25
CA ALA A 222 2.95 -13.69 11.18
C ALA A 222 3.73 -12.59 10.45
N VAL A 223 5.04 -12.60 10.66
CA VAL A 223 6.01 -11.76 9.96
C VAL A 223 6.93 -12.63 9.13
N TRP A 224 7.39 -12.17 7.98
CA TRP A 224 8.29 -12.93 7.09
C TRP A 224 9.59 -12.18 6.76
N GLY A 225 9.73 -10.98 7.30
CA GLY A 225 10.88 -10.11 7.12
C GLY A 225 10.67 -8.76 7.79
N PHE A 226 11.64 -7.87 7.64
CA PHE A 226 11.54 -6.46 8.04
C PHE A 226 12.12 -5.54 6.96
N THR A 227 11.85 -4.25 7.08
CA THR A 227 12.29 -3.25 6.11
C THR A 227 13.09 -2.11 6.72
N VAL A 228 13.96 -1.55 5.89
CA VAL A 228 14.75 -0.35 6.18
C VAL A 228 14.55 0.63 5.03
N THR A 229 13.88 1.75 5.31
CA THR A 229 13.66 2.81 4.34
C THR A 229 14.95 3.62 4.19
N ARG A 230 15.35 3.84 2.94
CA ARG A 230 16.49 4.67 2.51
C ARG A 230 16.00 5.75 1.56
N MET A 231 16.86 6.71 1.20
CA MET A 231 16.41 7.89 0.45
C MET A 231 15.82 7.57 -0.93
N HIS A 232 16.36 6.55 -1.63
CA HIS A 232 15.93 6.20 -2.99
C HIS A 232 15.26 4.83 -3.09
N GLY A 233 15.05 4.15 -1.96
CA GLY A 233 14.42 2.84 -1.95
C GLY A 233 14.28 2.24 -0.56
N THR A 234 13.92 0.97 -0.51
CA THR A 234 13.73 0.22 0.72
C THR A 234 14.49 -1.09 0.63
N LEU A 235 15.24 -1.41 1.67
CA LEU A 235 15.82 -2.72 1.86
C LEU A 235 14.76 -3.62 2.49
N ILE A 236 14.64 -4.84 1.99
CA ILE A 236 13.78 -5.88 2.55
C ILE A 236 14.70 -7.02 2.97
N VAL A 237 14.74 -7.29 4.27
CA VAL A 237 15.40 -8.48 4.82
C VAL A 237 14.34 -9.53 5.05
N SER A 238 14.32 -10.55 4.19
CA SER A 238 13.38 -11.68 4.32
C SER A 238 13.99 -12.78 5.16
N PHE A 239 13.16 -13.56 5.84
CA PHE A 239 13.59 -14.69 6.67
C PHE A 239 13.61 -16.03 5.91
N GLY A 240 13.09 -16.06 4.67
CA GLY A 240 12.86 -17.31 3.93
C GLY A 240 11.78 -18.22 4.53
N GLN A 241 11.17 -17.79 5.64
CA GLN A 241 10.10 -18.45 6.37
C GLN A 241 9.21 -17.39 7.05
N HIS A 242 8.07 -17.79 7.61
CA HIS A 242 7.28 -16.91 8.47
C HIS A 242 7.56 -17.22 9.95
N LEU A 243 7.63 -16.18 10.77
CA LEU A 243 7.79 -16.25 12.22
C LEU A 243 6.50 -15.74 12.88
N PRO A 244 6.12 -16.25 14.05
CA PRO A 244 5.00 -15.69 14.81
C PRO A 244 5.22 -14.19 15.08
N GLY A 245 4.28 -13.35 14.65
CA GLY A 245 4.31 -11.91 14.92
C GLY A 245 3.56 -11.52 16.20
N THR A 246 2.91 -12.50 16.84
CA THR A 246 2.13 -12.30 18.07
C THR A 246 2.50 -13.36 19.10
N ALA A 247 2.60 -12.93 20.36
CA ALA A 247 2.81 -13.83 21.49
C ALA A 247 1.47 -14.27 22.09
N PRO A 248 1.35 -15.52 22.58
CA PRO A 248 0.16 -15.99 23.31
C PRO A 248 -0.12 -15.16 24.57
N VAL A 249 0.95 -14.70 25.23
CA VAL A 249 0.88 -13.80 26.38
C VAL A 249 1.35 -12.41 25.91
N PRO A 250 0.55 -11.34 26.08
CA PRO A 250 0.99 -10.01 25.71
C PRO A 250 2.22 -9.57 26.50
N ASN A 251 3.27 -9.13 25.79
CA ASN A 251 4.51 -8.60 26.36
C ASN A 251 4.54 -7.05 26.37
N GLU A 252 3.46 -6.40 25.93
CA GLU A 252 3.31 -4.94 25.92
C GLU A 252 2.20 -4.51 26.88
N LEU A 253 2.46 -3.51 27.73
CA LEU A 253 1.48 -3.03 28.72
C LEU A 253 0.18 -2.51 28.08
N LEU A 254 0.27 -1.88 26.90
CA LEU A 254 -0.91 -1.43 26.16
C LEU A 254 -1.82 -2.58 25.74
N ARG A 255 -1.26 -3.78 25.52
CA ARG A 255 -2.04 -4.98 25.18
C ARG A 255 -2.73 -5.61 26.39
N MET A 256 -2.50 -5.10 27.60
CA MET A 256 -3.33 -5.45 28.77
C MET A 256 -4.66 -4.69 28.76
N LEU A 257 -4.79 -3.63 27.96
CA LEU A 257 -6.07 -2.96 27.76
C LEU A 257 -6.99 -3.85 26.92
N SER A 258 -8.24 -4.00 27.34
CA SER A 258 -9.22 -4.86 26.69
C SER A 258 -9.41 -4.48 25.23
N SER A 259 -8.97 -5.36 24.32
CA SER A 259 -9.22 -5.28 22.88
C SER A 259 -9.72 -6.63 22.38
N VAL A 260 -10.64 -6.63 21.43
CA VAL A 260 -11.26 -7.85 20.89
C VAL A 260 -10.51 -8.26 19.62
N GLY A 261 -9.77 -9.36 19.69
CA GLY A 261 -9.08 -9.97 18.54
C GLY A 261 -9.89 -11.10 17.88
N PRO A 262 -9.23 -12.02 17.14
CA PRO A 262 -9.89 -13.20 16.61
C PRO A 262 -10.32 -14.18 17.71
N ASP A 263 -11.42 -14.90 17.48
CA ASP A 263 -11.93 -15.93 18.41
C ASP A 263 -11.12 -17.24 18.39
N ALA A 264 -10.22 -17.40 17.41
CA ALA A 264 -9.41 -18.60 17.24
C ALA A 264 -7.99 -18.25 16.75
N PRO A 265 -6.98 -19.09 17.09
CA PRO A 265 -5.64 -18.95 16.53
C PRO A 265 -5.64 -18.97 15.00
N THR A 266 -4.81 -18.13 14.38
CA THR A 266 -4.64 -18.15 12.92
C THR A 266 -3.63 -19.22 12.54
N ALA A 267 -4.09 -20.29 11.90
CA ALA A 267 -3.21 -21.32 11.35
C ALA A 267 -2.55 -20.83 10.04
N LEU A 268 -1.23 -20.85 10.00
CA LEU A 268 -0.43 -20.57 8.80
C LEU A 268 0.38 -21.82 8.45
N ARG A 269 0.45 -22.11 7.16
CA ARG A 269 1.27 -23.23 6.67
C ARG A 269 2.68 -22.70 6.43
N PRO A 270 3.72 -23.46 6.82
CA PRO A 270 5.09 -23.16 6.42
C PRO A 270 5.18 -22.99 4.90
N PHE A 271 6.10 -22.15 4.46
CA PHE A 271 6.37 -22.00 3.03
C PHE A 271 6.90 -23.32 2.44
N GLY A 272 6.46 -23.64 1.23
CA GLY A 272 6.92 -24.80 0.47
C GLY A 272 8.34 -24.66 -0.07
N SER A 273 8.87 -23.43 -0.15
CA SER A 273 10.24 -23.12 -0.58
C SER A 273 10.74 -21.82 0.07
N PRO A 274 12.05 -21.69 0.35
CA PRO A 274 12.66 -20.43 0.79
C PRO A 274 12.59 -19.30 -0.26
N GLU A 275 12.20 -19.60 -1.50
CA GLU A 275 12.08 -18.62 -2.60
C GLU A 275 10.75 -17.87 -2.61
N VAL A 276 9.79 -18.28 -1.76
CA VAL A 276 8.46 -17.67 -1.65
C VAL A 276 8.52 -16.14 -1.44
N PRO A 277 9.34 -15.62 -0.50
CA PRO A 277 9.52 -14.17 -0.34
C PRO A 277 10.03 -13.46 -1.61
N ALA A 278 11.05 -14.01 -2.27
CA ALA A 278 11.62 -13.41 -3.47
C ALA A 278 10.59 -13.33 -4.61
N ALA A 279 9.81 -14.41 -4.82
CA ALA A 279 8.73 -14.43 -5.80
C ALA A 279 7.64 -13.38 -5.50
N ALA A 280 7.27 -13.21 -4.23
CA ALA A 280 6.28 -12.23 -3.82
C ALA A 280 6.78 -10.79 -3.96
N ILE A 281 8.03 -10.50 -3.57
CA ILE A 281 8.68 -9.21 -3.72
C ILE A 281 8.75 -8.81 -5.20
N SER A 282 9.18 -9.74 -6.06
CA SER A 282 9.26 -9.52 -7.51
C SER A 282 7.89 -9.20 -8.11
N TRP A 283 6.86 -10.02 -7.82
CA TRP A 283 5.50 -9.76 -8.30
C TRP A 283 4.99 -8.40 -7.81
N TRP A 284 5.20 -8.08 -6.53
CA TRP A 284 4.75 -6.83 -5.93
C TRP A 284 5.39 -5.61 -6.60
N ALA A 285 6.71 -5.62 -6.78
CA ALA A 285 7.44 -4.54 -7.44
C ALA A 285 6.98 -4.34 -8.89
N GLU A 286 6.74 -5.43 -9.64
CA GLU A 286 6.18 -5.33 -10.99
C GLU A 286 4.78 -4.72 -11.01
N ARG A 287 3.92 -5.06 -10.03
CA ARG A 287 2.58 -4.46 -9.94
C ARG A 287 2.64 -2.99 -9.53
N LEU A 288 3.57 -2.60 -8.65
CA LEU A 288 3.81 -1.19 -8.32
C LEU A 288 4.31 -0.41 -9.53
N ASP A 289 5.23 -0.95 -10.32
CA ASP A 289 5.69 -0.34 -11.57
C ASP A 289 4.51 -0.05 -12.51
N ALA A 290 3.65 -1.05 -12.72
CA ALA A 290 2.48 -0.92 -13.58
C ALA A 290 1.42 0.05 -13.02
N LEU A 291 1.21 0.05 -11.70
CA LEU A 291 0.32 1.01 -11.03
C LEU A 291 0.81 2.44 -11.23
N PHE A 292 2.08 2.73 -10.94
CA PHE A 292 2.63 4.07 -11.12
C PHE A 292 2.71 4.48 -12.59
N ALA A 293 2.86 3.54 -13.52
CA ALA A 293 2.76 3.82 -14.95
C ALA A 293 1.37 4.33 -15.36
N VAL A 294 0.32 4.02 -14.59
CA VAL A 294 -1.03 4.58 -14.78
C VAL A 294 -1.19 5.88 -14.02
N LEU A 295 -0.88 5.90 -12.73
CA LEU A 295 -1.10 7.07 -11.86
C LEU A 295 -0.27 8.30 -12.26
N THR A 296 0.81 8.10 -13.01
CA THR A 296 1.70 9.17 -13.45
C THR A 296 1.70 9.40 -14.96
N ASP A 297 0.80 8.75 -15.71
CA ASP A 297 0.62 8.99 -17.15
C ASP A 297 -0.30 10.19 -17.37
N PRO A 298 0.19 11.31 -17.93
CA PRO A 298 -0.61 12.51 -18.11
C PRO A 298 -1.85 12.29 -18.98
N GLN A 299 -1.81 11.33 -19.91
CA GLN A 299 -2.96 11.03 -20.77
C GLN A 299 -4.11 10.36 -20.02
N VAL A 300 -3.85 9.77 -18.85
CA VAL A 300 -4.90 9.19 -18.02
C VAL A 300 -5.79 10.28 -17.44
N PHE A 301 -5.24 11.48 -17.23
CA PHE A 301 -5.93 12.64 -16.66
C PHE A 301 -6.08 13.74 -17.72
N GLU A 302 -6.45 13.36 -18.94
CA GLU A 302 -6.85 14.29 -20.00
C GLU A 302 -8.29 14.78 -19.76
N GLY A 303 -8.44 16.08 -19.55
CA GLY A 303 -9.72 16.76 -19.39
C GLY A 303 -10.50 16.87 -20.70
N PRO A 304 -11.75 17.37 -20.67
CA PRO A 304 -12.63 17.44 -21.83
C PRO A 304 -12.07 18.25 -23.02
N GLY A 305 -11.23 19.27 -22.76
CA GLY A 305 -10.60 20.07 -23.81
C GLY A 305 -9.25 19.53 -24.31
N GLY A 306 -8.82 18.36 -23.82
CA GLY A 306 -7.52 17.77 -24.15
C GLY A 306 -6.36 18.32 -23.31
N GLU A 307 -6.64 19.14 -22.30
CA GLU A 307 -5.69 19.62 -21.30
C GLU A 307 -5.40 18.58 -20.21
N TYR A 308 -4.24 18.69 -19.57
CA TYR A 308 -3.87 17.85 -18.46
C TYR A 308 -4.50 18.38 -17.17
N GLU A 309 -5.14 17.48 -16.40
CA GLU A 309 -5.81 17.75 -15.12
C GLU A 309 -4.95 17.31 -13.91
N PRO A 310 -3.94 18.09 -13.49
CA PRO A 310 -3.05 17.77 -12.37
C PRO A 310 -3.77 17.67 -11.02
N ILE A 311 -4.89 18.35 -10.81
CA ILE A 311 -5.65 18.24 -9.55
C ILE A 311 -6.27 16.84 -9.44
N ALA A 312 -6.91 16.36 -10.51
CA ALA A 312 -7.45 15.01 -10.56
C ALA A 312 -6.34 13.96 -10.42
N ALA A 313 -5.18 14.17 -11.06
CA ALA A 313 -4.02 13.31 -10.91
C ALA A 313 -3.53 13.24 -9.45
N LEU A 314 -3.40 14.39 -8.77
CA LEU A 314 -2.97 14.45 -7.37
C LEU A 314 -3.99 13.76 -6.44
N GLN A 315 -5.28 14.03 -6.62
CA GLN A 315 -6.33 13.41 -5.80
C GLN A 315 -6.30 11.89 -5.90
N ASN A 316 -6.17 11.34 -7.11
CA ASN A 316 -6.13 9.89 -7.31
C ASN A 316 -4.85 9.26 -6.77
N LEU A 317 -3.70 9.92 -6.91
CA LEU A 317 -2.45 9.47 -6.30
C LEU A 317 -2.59 9.37 -4.77
N LEU A 318 -3.15 10.41 -4.15
CA LEU A 318 -3.41 10.44 -2.70
C LEU A 318 -4.42 9.35 -2.29
N SER A 319 -5.52 9.19 -3.03
CA SER A 319 -6.52 8.16 -2.73
C SER A 319 -5.92 6.76 -2.76
N VAL A 320 -5.10 6.44 -3.77
CA VAL A 320 -4.42 5.15 -3.83
C VAL A 320 -3.47 4.98 -2.65
N GLU A 321 -2.63 5.96 -2.34
CA GLU A 321 -1.72 5.87 -1.19
C GLU A 321 -2.47 5.60 0.12
N GLN A 322 -3.59 6.30 0.35
CA GLN A 322 -4.41 6.10 1.54
C GLN A 322 -5.04 4.70 1.60
N VAL A 323 -5.38 4.08 0.47
CA VAL A 323 -5.79 2.67 0.44
C VAL A 323 -4.66 1.78 0.95
N PHE A 324 -3.43 1.93 0.44
CA PHE A 324 -2.28 1.15 0.93
C PHE A 324 -2.07 1.32 2.44
N ARG A 325 -2.03 2.57 2.92
CA ARG A 325 -1.83 2.86 4.35
C ARG A 325 -2.90 2.22 5.23
N ARG A 326 -4.17 2.31 4.83
CA ARG A 326 -5.29 1.74 5.61
C ARG A 326 -5.34 0.21 5.51
N VAL A 327 -5.00 -0.38 4.37
CA VAL A 327 -4.87 -1.83 4.24
C VAL A 327 -3.75 -2.35 5.15
N ASN A 328 -2.63 -1.63 5.25
CA ASN A 328 -1.61 -1.95 6.24
C ASN A 328 -2.18 -1.90 7.68
N SER A 329 -2.95 -0.86 8.03
CA SER A 329 -3.62 -0.78 9.33
C SER A 329 -4.56 -1.97 9.60
N ILE A 330 -5.33 -2.41 8.59
CA ILE A 330 -6.18 -3.61 8.68
C ILE A 330 -5.35 -4.85 9.02
N LEU A 331 -4.25 -5.04 8.29
CA LEU A 331 -3.37 -6.20 8.45
C LEU A 331 -2.68 -6.20 9.83
N LEU A 332 -2.24 -5.04 10.33
CA LEU A 332 -1.58 -4.92 11.63
C LEU A 332 -2.55 -4.97 12.83
N ALA A 333 -3.82 -4.60 12.65
CA ALA A 333 -4.84 -4.62 13.70
C ALA A 333 -5.38 -6.03 14.01
N HIS A 334 -4.48 -7.00 14.26
CA HIS A 334 -4.85 -8.38 14.58
C HIS A 334 -5.52 -8.52 15.96
N HIS A 335 -5.13 -7.71 16.94
CA HIS A 335 -5.74 -7.77 18.28
C HIS A 335 -6.90 -6.79 18.46
N ASP A 336 -7.22 -5.98 17.45
CA ASP A 336 -8.19 -4.90 17.59
C ASP A 336 -9.19 -4.88 16.42
N THR A 337 -10.31 -5.58 16.63
CA THR A 337 -11.45 -5.59 15.72
C THR A 337 -12.07 -4.20 15.55
N HIS A 338 -12.02 -3.36 16.60
CA HIS A 338 -12.61 -2.02 16.60
C HIS A 338 -11.76 -1.01 15.83
N ALA A 339 -10.44 -1.19 15.75
CA ALA A 339 -9.59 -0.44 14.83
C ALA A 339 -9.68 -1.00 13.39
N ARG A 340 -9.72 -2.33 13.23
CA ARG A 340 -9.76 -2.97 11.92
C ARG A 340 -11.02 -2.61 11.12
N ARG A 341 -12.19 -2.58 11.77
CA ARG A 341 -13.49 -2.43 11.08
C ARG A 341 -13.70 -1.05 10.45
N PRO A 342 -13.45 0.09 11.13
CA PRO A 342 -13.49 1.40 10.49
C PRO A 342 -12.47 1.54 9.36
N ALA A 343 -11.25 1.00 9.53
CA ALA A 343 -10.24 1.00 8.48
C ALA A 343 -10.73 0.22 7.24
N PHE A 344 -11.36 -0.94 7.43
CA PHE A 344 -12.02 -1.71 6.37
C PHE A 344 -13.05 -0.87 5.62
N PHE A 345 -14.04 -0.29 6.31
CA PHE A 345 -15.07 0.49 5.62
C PHE A 345 -14.49 1.66 4.83
N THR A 346 -13.51 2.36 5.40
CA THR A 346 -12.87 3.49 4.71
C THR A 346 -12.07 3.05 3.49
N VAL A 347 -11.44 1.87 3.53
CA VAL A 347 -10.81 1.25 2.34
C VAL A 347 -11.85 0.92 1.29
N MET A 348 -12.97 0.29 1.68
CA MET A 348 -14.02 -0.09 0.74
C MET A 348 -14.62 1.13 0.05
N ASP A 349 -14.97 2.18 0.81
CA ASP A 349 -15.52 3.42 0.24
C ASP A 349 -14.53 4.06 -0.75
N THR A 350 -13.23 4.09 -0.42
CA THR A 350 -12.21 4.62 -1.35
C THR A 350 -12.07 3.75 -2.60
N LEU A 351 -12.14 2.43 -2.45
CA LEU A 351 -12.10 1.48 -3.57
C LEU A 351 -13.35 1.55 -4.46
N THR A 352 -14.50 2.03 -3.95
CA THR A 352 -15.68 2.23 -4.82
C THR A 352 -15.37 3.19 -5.97
N THR A 353 -14.60 4.24 -5.69
CA THR A 353 -14.15 5.21 -6.69
C THR A 353 -13.11 4.59 -7.63
N LEU A 354 -12.15 3.84 -7.09
CA LEU A 354 -11.01 3.32 -7.88
C LEU A 354 -11.36 2.08 -8.73
N ASN A 355 -12.37 1.30 -8.35
CA ASN A 355 -12.80 0.07 -9.05
C ASN A 355 -14.20 0.16 -9.68
N ARG A 356 -14.96 1.24 -9.42
CA ARG A 356 -16.38 1.40 -9.80
C ARG A 356 -17.31 0.30 -9.29
N TRP A 357 -16.90 -0.40 -8.25
CA TRP A 357 -17.77 -1.36 -7.56
C TRP A 357 -18.46 -0.68 -6.40
N ILE A 358 -19.75 -0.92 -6.25
CA ILE A 358 -20.48 -0.49 -5.05
C ILE A 358 -20.14 -1.42 -3.87
N LEU A 359 -20.25 -0.91 -2.64
CA LEU A 359 -19.94 -1.68 -1.42
C LEU A 359 -20.67 -3.02 -1.38
N SER A 360 -21.97 -3.02 -1.73
CA SER A 360 -22.77 -4.24 -1.77
C SER A 360 -22.24 -5.28 -2.75
N LYS A 361 -21.61 -4.87 -3.86
CA LYS A 361 -20.97 -5.81 -4.79
C LYS A 361 -19.65 -6.34 -4.24
N MET A 362 -18.92 -5.55 -3.47
CA MET A 362 -17.69 -6.01 -2.84
C MET A 362 -17.94 -6.87 -1.58
N ALA A 363 -19.11 -6.77 -0.99
CA ALA A 363 -19.60 -7.63 0.09
C ALA A 363 -20.40 -8.85 -0.42
N ASP A 364 -20.46 -9.06 -1.73
CA ASP A 364 -21.03 -10.25 -2.37
C ASP A 364 -19.99 -11.38 -2.35
N TYR A 365 -20.33 -12.51 -1.72
CA TYR A 365 -19.42 -13.65 -1.59
C TYR A 365 -19.01 -14.26 -2.93
N ASP A 366 -19.95 -14.41 -3.87
CA ASP A 366 -19.64 -15.00 -5.17
C ASP A 366 -18.69 -14.10 -5.95
N HIS A 367 -18.86 -12.78 -5.81
CA HIS A 367 -17.93 -11.81 -6.37
C HIS A 367 -16.56 -11.90 -5.72
N ALA A 368 -16.46 -11.85 -4.39
CA ALA A 368 -15.20 -11.92 -3.67
C ALA A 368 -14.44 -13.23 -3.98
N GLN A 369 -15.17 -14.34 -4.09
CA GLN A 369 -14.62 -15.64 -4.46
C GLN A 369 -14.14 -15.67 -5.93
N ALA A 370 -14.86 -15.02 -6.85
CA ALA A 370 -14.42 -14.89 -8.23
C ALA A 370 -13.15 -14.04 -8.36
N VAL A 371 -13.05 -12.95 -7.58
CA VAL A 371 -11.82 -12.13 -7.51
C VAL A 371 -10.67 -12.94 -6.95
N LEU A 372 -10.87 -13.70 -5.86
CA LEU A 372 -9.84 -14.57 -5.32
C LEU A 372 -9.36 -15.63 -6.33
N ARG A 373 -10.28 -16.28 -7.05
CA ARG A 373 -9.93 -17.25 -8.11
C ARG A 373 -9.11 -16.63 -9.23
N LYS A 374 -9.45 -15.41 -9.63
CA LYS A 374 -8.69 -14.66 -10.63
C LYS A 374 -7.27 -14.35 -10.15
N LEU A 375 -7.12 -13.92 -8.89
CA LEU A 375 -5.80 -13.69 -8.30
C LEU A 375 -4.99 -15.00 -8.21
N GLN A 376 -5.64 -16.13 -7.92
CA GLN A 376 -5.00 -17.44 -7.93
C GLN A 376 -4.53 -17.87 -9.33
N SER A 377 -5.13 -17.36 -10.41
CA SER A 377 -4.68 -17.66 -11.77
C SER A 377 -3.63 -16.68 -12.30
N SER A 378 -3.57 -15.45 -11.77
CA SER A 378 -2.64 -14.42 -12.24
C SER A 378 -1.36 -14.29 -11.39
N ILE A 379 -1.43 -14.56 -10.08
CA ILE A 379 -0.27 -14.50 -9.18
C ILE A 379 0.54 -15.79 -9.32
N PRO A 380 1.88 -15.73 -9.52
CA PRO A 380 2.73 -16.92 -9.56
C PRO A 380 2.56 -17.80 -8.31
N GLN A 381 2.51 -19.12 -8.47
CA GLN A 381 2.21 -20.06 -7.39
C GLN A 381 3.07 -19.84 -6.14
N ALA A 382 4.38 -19.62 -6.28
CA ALA A 382 5.28 -19.35 -5.16
C ALA A 382 4.90 -18.06 -4.40
N ALA A 383 4.55 -16.99 -5.11
CA ALA A 383 4.13 -15.73 -4.48
C ALA A 383 2.78 -15.85 -3.76
N GLN A 384 1.91 -16.78 -4.18
CA GLN A 384 0.59 -16.97 -3.56
C GLN A 384 0.68 -17.42 -2.10
N GLU A 385 1.73 -18.14 -1.71
CA GLU A 385 1.91 -18.62 -0.34
C GLU A 385 2.08 -17.48 0.66
N LEU A 386 2.61 -16.34 0.20
CA LEU A 386 2.77 -15.12 1.01
C LEU A 386 1.58 -14.16 0.81
N LEU A 387 1.12 -13.96 -0.43
CA LEU A 387 0.16 -12.90 -0.76
C LEU A 387 -1.31 -13.28 -0.52
N LEU A 388 -1.70 -14.54 -0.74
CA LEU A 388 -3.10 -14.95 -0.69
C LEU A 388 -3.66 -15.43 0.67
N PRO A 389 -2.88 -15.81 1.71
CA PRO A 389 -3.46 -16.31 2.95
C PRO A 389 -4.48 -15.35 3.59
N ALA A 390 -4.15 -14.06 3.75
CA ALA A 390 -5.07 -13.08 4.33
C ALA A 390 -6.33 -12.89 3.46
N ALA A 391 -6.19 -12.85 2.14
CA ALA A 391 -7.32 -12.71 1.22
C ALA A 391 -8.28 -13.91 1.30
N ARG A 392 -7.75 -15.14 1.39
CA ARG A 392 -8.55 -16.36 1.59
C ARG A 392 -9.34 -16.30 2.89
N ARG A 393 -8.71 -15.86 3.99
CA ARG A 393 -9.39 -15.68 5.28
C ARG A 393 -10.48 -14.62 5.21
N GLY A 394 -10.27 -13.51 4.49
CA GLY A 394 -11.29 -12.48 4.26
C GLY A 394 -12.52 -13.01 3.52
N VAL A 395 -12.33 -13.80 2.47
CA VAL A 395 -13.44 -14.44 1.72
C VAL A 395 -14.19 -15.44 2.60
N GLU A 396 -13.47 -16.24 3.39
CA GLU A 396 -14.08 -17.19 4.33
C GLU A 396 -14.83 -16.48 5.46
N ALA A 397 -14.30 -15.36 5.97
CA ALA A 397 -14.98 -14.51 6.94
C ALA A 397 -16.29 -13.94 6.38
N LEU A 398 -16.31 -13.56 5.09
CA LEU A 398 -17.53 -13.14 4.42
C LEU A 398 -18.55 -14.29 4.34
N ARG A 399 -18.12 -15.51 4.04
CA ARG A 399 -18.98 -16.70 4.06
C ARG A 399 -19.61 -16.93 5.45
N LYS A 400 -18.80 -16.86 6.51
CA LYS A 400 -19.27 -17.00 7.90
C LYS A 400 -20.27 -15.91 8.29
N LEU A 401 -20.10 -14.69 7.79
CA LEU A 401 -21.08 -13.62 7.99
C LEU A 401 -22.43 -13.97 7.34
N GLN A 402 -22.45 -14.67 6.20
CA GLN A 402 -23.71 -15.16 5.62
C GLN A 402 -24.38 -16.20 6.52
N ASP A 403 -23.59 -17.08 7.12
CA ASP A 403 -24.10 -18.13 8.00
C ASP A 403 -24.83 -17.58 9.25
N GLY A 404 -24.49 -16.36 9.69
CA GLY A 404 -25.07 -15.70 10.87
C GLY A 404 -26.55 -15.31 10.76
N PHE A 405 -27.14 -15.33 9.56
CA PHE A 405 -28.61 -15.23 9.41
C PHE A 405 -29.28 -16.51 9.91
N PHE A 406 -29.88 -16.48 11.10
CA PHE A 406 -30.50 -17.67 11.72
C PHE A 406 -32.02 -17.77 11.48
N LEU A 407 -32.70 -16.65 11.16
CA LEU A 407 -34.11 -16.66 10.75
C LEU A 407 -34.21 -16.55 9.21
N ARG A 408 -34.48 -17.69 8.57
CA ARG A 408 -34.62 -17.83 7.11
C ARG A 408 -36.00 -18.37 6.74
N GLU A 409 -36.46 -18.05 5.53
CA GLU A 409 -37.64 -18.69 4.93
C GLU A 409 -37.31 -20.14 4.51
N ALA A 410 -38.33 -20.95 4.20
CA ALA A 410 -38.14 -22.38 3.88
C ALA A 410 -37.27 -22.62 2.63
N ASP A 411 -37.21 -21.65 1.71
CA ASP A 411 -36.36 -21.67 0.52
C ASP A 411 -34.94 -21.10 0.77
N GLY A 412 -34.59 -20.82 2.03
CA GLY A 412 -33.31 -20.28 2.45
C GLY A 412 -33.15 -18.77 2.27
N LYS A 413 -34.17 -18.07 1.77
CA LYS A 413 -34.14 -16.60 1.62
C LYS A 413 -34.30 -15.88 2.95
N VAL A 414 -33.90 -14.62 2.96
CA VAL A 414 -33.96 -13.73 4.12
C VAL A 414 -34.90 -12.57 3.82
N ARG A 415 -35.83 -12.33 4.74
CA ARG A 415 -36.75 -11.20 4.67
C ARG A 415 -36.31 -10.09 5.63
N LEU A 416 -35.79 -9.01 5.06
CA LEU A 416 -35.25 -7.86 5.78
C LEU A 416 -36.31 -6.86 6.25
N ARG A 417 -37.57 -6.99 5.81
CA ARG A 417 -38.71 -6.18 6.28
C ARG A 417 -39.97 -7.04 6.32
N GLN A 418 -40.87 -6.84 7.28
CA GLN A 418 -42.10 -7.64 7.37
C GLN A 418 -42.94 -7.59 6.08
N ASP A 419 -43.08 -6.40 5.51
CA ASP A 419 -43.78 -6.12 4.24
C ASP A 419 -42.89 -6.25 2.99
N GLY A 420 -41.61 -6.60 3.17
CA GLY A 420 -40.63 -6.67 2.10
C GLY A 420 -40.59 -8.01 1.39
N THR A 421 -39.99 -8.01 0.20
CA THR A 421 -39.70 -9.23 -0.55
C THR A 421 -38.51 -9.96 0.07
N ALA A 422 -38.63 -11.28 0.22
CA ALA A 422 -37.52 -12.12 0.61
C ALA A 422 -36.44 -12.10 -0.48
N MET A 423 -35.18 -12.03 -0.07
CA MET A 423 -34.03 -12.00 -0.98
C MET A 423 -33.05 -13.12 -0.68
N GLY A 424 -32.20 -13.44 -1.65
CA GLY A 424 -31.11 -14.37 -1.44
C GLY A 424 -30.19 -13.91 -0.33
N ILE A 425 -29.53 -14.87 0.33
CA ILE A 425 -28.65 -14.62 1.47
C ILE A 425 -27.47 -13.70 1.11
N VAL A 426 -26.93 -13.82 -0.12
CA VAL A 426 -25.81 -13.00 -0.58
C VAL A 426 -26.18 -11.50 -0.63
N PRO A 427 -27.26 -11.07 -1.33
CA PRO A 427 -27.78 -9.70 -1.23
C PRO A 427 -28.09 -9.24 0.20
N ALA A 428 -28.62 -10.12 1.05
CA ALA A 428 -28.93 -9.79 2.44
C ALA A 428 -27.67 -9.48 3.26
N THR A 429 -26.60 -10.25 3.08
CA THR A 429 -25.30 -10.01 3.72
C THR A 429 -24.66 -8.73 3.23
N ALA A 430 -24.74 -8.42 1.93
CA ALA A 430 -24.25 -7.15 1.40
C ALA A 430 -24.93 -5.96 2.08
N LYS A 431 -26.25 -6.00 2.24
CA LYS A 431 -27.00 -4.98 2.99
C LYS A 431 -26.67 -4.95 4.48
N TYR A 432 -26.36 -6.10 5.08
CA TYR A 432 -25.91 -6.17 6.47
C TYR A 432 -24.54 -5.48 6.66
N VAL A 433 -23.61 -5.66 5.71
CA VAL A 433 -22.32 -4.94 5.70
C VAL A 433 -22.53 -3.44 5.54
N ASP A 434 -23.43 -3.01 4.65
CA ASP A 434 -23.81 -1.59 4.51
C ASP A 434 -24.38 -1.03 5.84
N MET A 435 -25.25 -1.79 6.52
CA MET A 435 -25.78 -1.40 7.83
C MET A 435 -24.65 -1.27 8.88
N LEU A 436 -23.71 -2.21 8.92
CA LEU A 436 -22.57 -2.16 9.86
C LEU A 436 -21.67 -0.96 9.59
N ARG A 437 -21.51 -0.56 8.32
CA ARG A 437 -20.80 0.68 7.96
C ARG A 437 -21.52 1.88 8.53
N ASP A 438 -22.82 2.02 8.26
CA ASP A 438 -23.57 3.19 8.71
C ASP A 438 -23.65 3.27 10.25
N ALA A 439 -23.66 2.11 10.91
CA ALA A 439 -23.63 2.00 12.36
C ALA A 439 -22.32 2.50 13.02
N THR A 440 -21.23 2.76 12.27
CA THR A 440 -20.06 3.45 12.83
C THR A 440 -20.37 4.87 13.30
N HIS A 441 -21.47 5.46 12.80
CA HIS A 441 -22.01 6.74 13.26
C HIS A 441 -23.13 6.57 14.30
N GLY A 442 -23.36 5.34 14.79
CA GLY A 442 -24.42 4.97 15.73
C GLY A 442 -25.65 4.34 15.04
N PHE A 443 -26.31 3.40 15.71
CA PHE A 443 -27.52 2.73 15.20
C PHE A 443 -28.77 3.63 15.21
N THR A 444 -28.72 4.77 15.91
CA THR A 444 -29.82 5.74 16.03
C THR A 444 -29.78 6.84 14.97
N THR A 445 -28.67 6.99 14.24
CA THR A 445 -28.45 8.07 13.28
C THR A 445 -28.80 7.70 11.85
N VAL A 446 -29.49 6.58 11.62
CA VAL A 446 -29.98 6.18 10.30
C VAL A 446 -30.80 7.33 9.71
N ARG A 447 -30.21 8.08 8.77
CA ARG A 447 -30.79 9.25 8.09
C ARG A 447 -31.94 8.89 7.13
N GLY A 448 -32.61 7.77 7.38
CA GLY A 448 -33.59 7.13 6.52
C GLY A 448 -35.03 7.29 6.99
N GLY A 449 -35.96 7.13 6.05
CA GLY A 449 -37.39 7.03 6.34
C GLY A 449 -37.76 5.80 7.17
N ALA A 450 -39.03 5.68 7.56
CA ALA A 450 -39.54 4.58 8.39
C ALA A 450 -39.18 3.18 7.85
N ALA A 451 -39.14 3.02 6.53
CA ALA A 451 -38.77 1.79 5.84
C ALA A 451 -37.33 1.33 6.16
N GLN A 452 -36.35 2.24 6.14
CA GLN A 452 -34.95 1.89 6.42
C GLN A 452 -34.76 1.55 7.91
N ARG A 453 -35.46 2.25 8.80
CA ARG A 453 -35.45 1.90 10.24
C ARG A 453 -36.03 0.52 10.49
N SER A 454 -37.16 0.18 9.86
CA SER A 454 -37.75 -1.16 9.94
C SER A 454 -36.79 -2.24 9.41
N GLU A 455 -36.08 -1.94 8.32
CA GLU A 455 -35.08 -2.85 7.75
C GLU A 455 -33.92 -3.13 8.72
N VAL A 456 -33.35 -2.07 9.31
CA VAL A 456 -32.26 -2.19 10.30
C VAL A 456 -32.73 -2.95 11.56
N SER A 457 -33.90 -2.60 12.11
CA SER A 457 -34.44 -3.31 13.28
C SER A 457 -34.65 -4.80 13.00
N ARG A 458 -35.10 -5.14 11.79
CA ARG A 458 -35.29 -6.54 11.40
C ARG A 458 -33.95 -7.25 11.20
N MET A 459 -32.94 -6.61 10.59
CA MET A 459 -31.60 -7.18 10.44
C MET A 459 -30.98 -7.58 11.78
N VAL A 460 -31.09 -6.70 12.79
CA VAL A 460 -30.63 -6.98 14.16
C VAL A 460 -31.38 -8.16 14.78
N ALA A 461 -32.65 -8.38 14.42
CA ALA A 461 -33.46 -9.46 14.96
C ALA A 461 -33.25 -10.82 14.27
N ILE A 462 -32.70 -10.87 13.06
CA ILE A 462 -32.60 -12.11 12.25
C ILE A 462 -31.16 -12.59 12.02
N HIS A 463 -30.17 -11.80 12.43
CA HIS A 463 -28.75 -12.15 12.39
C HIS A 463 -28.20 -12.21 13.82
N ASP A 464 -27.30 -13.15 14.09
CA ASP A 464 -26.71 -13.39 15.41
C ASP A 464 -25.79 -12.26 15.94
N GLY A 465 -25.55 -11.20 15.15
CA GLY A 465 -24.64 -10.10 15.50
C GLY A 465 -23.15 -10.44 15.41
N ALA A 466 -22.77 -11.69 15.10
CA ALA A 466 -21.38 -12.08 14.97
C ALA A 466 -20.79 -11.52 13.67
N VAL A 467 -19.76 -10.69 13.81
CA VAL A 467 -19.03 -10.13 12.66
C VAL A 467 -17.60 -10.66 12.72
N PRO A 468 -17.24 -11.62 11.85
CA PRO A 468 -15.94 -12.26 11.90
C PRO A 468 -14.78 -11.25 11.82
N HIS A 469 -13.80 -11.40 12.70
CA HIS A 469 -12.62 -10.51 12.79
C HIS A 469 -11.88 -10.32 11.45
N ASP A 470 -11.80 -11.38 10.66
CA ASP A 470 -11.08 -11.38 9.38
C ASP A 470 -11.88 -10.79 8.21
N LEU A 471 -13.12 -10.34 8.41
CA LEU A 471 -13.91 -9.66 7.36
C LEU A 471 -13.16 -8.45 6.79
N GLY A 472 -12.42 -7.74 7.64
CA GLY A 472 -11.62 -6.59 7.21
C GLY A 472 -10.56 -6.93 6.15
N LEU A 473 -10.10 -8.18 6.08
CA LEU A 473 -9.10 -8.64 5.11
C LEU A 473 -9.61 -8.66 3.67
N LEU A 474 -10.91 -8.44 3.43
CA LEU A 474 -11.43 -8.12 2.10
C LEU A 474 -10.77 -6.87 1.51
N GLY A 475 -10.37 -5.89 2.35
CA GLY A 475 -9.60 -4.73 1.88
C GLY A 475 -8.28 -5.13 1.21
N TRP A 476 -7.61 -6.14 1.74
CA TRP A 476 -6.39 -6.71 1.15
C TRP A 476 -6.68 -7.44 -0.17
N LEU A 477 -7.74 -8.25 -0.23
CA LEU A 477 -8.19 -8.92 -1.46
C LEU A 477 -8.37 -7.91 -2.61
N TYR A 478 -9.06 -6.81 -2.34
CA TYR A 478 -9.35 -5.83 -3.37
C TYR A 478 -8.17 -4.91 -3.71
N LEU A 479 -7.24 -4.67 -2.77
CA LEU A 479 -5.96 -4.05 -3.10
C LEU A 479 -5.16 -4.92 -4.08
N LEU A 480 -5.08 -6.24 -3.84
CA LEU A 480 -4.41 -7.17 -4.75
C LEU A 480 -5.05 -7.15 -6.14
N ASP A 481 -6.38 -7.09 -6.23
CA ASP A 481 -7.08 -7.04 -7.52
C ASP A 481 -6.87 -5.70 -8.26
N VAL A 482 -6.73 -4.57 -7.56
CA VAL A 482 -6.30 -3.29 -8.16
C VAL A 482 -4.90 -3.43 -8.74
N LEU A 483 -3.96 -3.96 -7.96
CA LEU A 483 -2.56 -4.17 -8.34
C LEU A 483 -2.42 -5.12 -9.54
N ASP A 484 -3.21 -6.18 -9.57
CA ASP A 484 -3.22 -7.15 -10.66
C ASP A 484 -3.81 -6.57 -11.96
N ASN A 485 -4.63 -5.53 -11.88
CA ASN A 485 -5.38 -4.98 -13.01
C ASN A 485 -5.25 -3.46 -13.18
N PRO A 486 -4.03 -2.93 -13.37
CA PRO A 486 -3.80 -1.49 -13.52
C PRO A 486 -4.52 -0.89 -14.75
N GLU A 487 -4.76 -1.68 -15.80
CA GLU A 487 -5.53 -1.25 -16.97
C GLU A 487 -7.01 -1.00 -16.68
N ARG A 488 -7.58 -1.66 -15.65
CA ARG A 488 -8.94 -1.33 -15.20
C ARG A 488 -8.94 0.05 -14.55
N LEU A 489 -7.96 0.33 -13.69
CA LEU A 489 -7.78 1.64 -13.07
C LEU A 489 -7.59 2.72 -14.15
N ARG A 490 -6.71 2.49 -15.14
CA ARG A 490 -6.50 3.40 -16.29
C ARG A 490 -7.83 3.80 -16.95
N ARG A 491 -8.66 2.82 -17.30
CA ARG A 491 -9.97 3.05 -17.94
C ARG A 491 -10.94 3.83 -17.05
N ILE A 492 -10.95 3.56 -15.75
CA ILE A 492 -11.83 4.24 -14.80
C ILE A 492 -11.42 5.71 -14.67
N LEU A 493 -10.14 5.96 -14.38
CA LEU A 493 -9.61 7.31 -14.18
C LEU A 493 -9.78 8.17 -15.43
N SER A 494 -9.44 7.65 -16.62
CA SER A 494 -9.64 8.38 -17.87
C SER A 494 -11.11 8.66 -18.19
N ALA A 495 -12.03 7.80 -17.76
CA ALA A 495 -13.45 8.03 -17.96
C ALA A 495 -14.02 9.03 -16.95
N ASP A 496 -13.45 9.14 -15.75
CA ASP A 496 -13.91 10.08 -14.72
C ASP A 496 -13.46 11.51 -15.00
N VAL A 497 -12.23 11.70 -15.52
CA VAL A 497 -11.70 13.05 -15.82
C VAL A 497 -12.31 13.66 -17.08
N ARG A 498 -12.76 12.83 -18.03
CA ARG A 498 -13.39 13.30 -19.29
C ARG A 498 -14.87 13.60 -19.16
N ARG A 499 -15.50 13.20 -18.06
CA ARG A 499 -16.90 13.51 -17.74
C ARG A 499 -16.97 14.87 -17.07
#